data_AF-A0A1C3H1Y0-F1
#
_entry.id   AF-A0A1C3H1Y0-F1
#
_cell.length_a   1.000
_cell.length_b   1.000
_cell.length_c   1.000
_cell.angle_alpha   90.00
_cell.angle_beta   90.00
_cell.angle_gamma   90.00
#
_symmetry.space_group_name_H-M   'P 1'
#
loop_
_entity.id
_entity.type
_entity.pdbx_description
1 polymer ?
#
loop_
_entity_poly.entity_id
_entity_poly.type
_entity_poly.pdbx_seq_one_letter_code
_entity_poly.pdbx_strand_id
1 'polypeptide(L)'
;MKAFEHKKCLFCGSKQVKKNGTRDGKQRYKCTACNKRFSGGGRLDSDTLWQLYSDGKQTAAQLAEQHGCSLKTIRRHLAKAVTKAPGVTPQAAVNLIMDTTYFGRKWGVMVLYDAISKRALSVLEVKNETIERYRQEVAALQERGVVIQSIICDGRSGLLQAFPDIPVQMCQFHQIKIIVRYLTKKPKSEAARELRALALTLTGSSKDRFIEGLHDWLMRHEAFLNERSVNAETGRSHYTHKKLRSAYHSLKRHLPWLFTFEDFPALSIPNTTNLLEGKFGDMKRLLKCHHGLKKANKILFINDYFAKG
;
A
#
# COMPACT_ATOMS: atom_id res chain seq x y z
N MET A 1 32.07 16.46 44.61
CA MET A 1 32.42 15.03 44.71
C MET A 1 31.66 14.26 43.63
N LYS A 2 32.34 13.70 42.62
CA LYS A 2 31.68 12.83 41.62
C LYS A 2 31.44 11.47 42.27
N ALA A 3 30.18 11.09 42.49
CA ALA A 3 29.83 9.75 42.95
C ALA A 3 30.40 8.73 41.96
N PHE A 4 31.30 7.85 42.42
CA PHE A 4 31.82 6.75 41.62
C PHE A 4 30.70 5.74 41.38
N GLU A 5 29.92 5.94 40.33
CA GLU A 5 28.83 5.02 39.97
C GLU A 5 29.43 3.64 39.65
N HIS A 6 29.20 2.68 40.54
CA HIS A 6 29.71 1.32 40.38
C HIS A 6 28.96 0.62 39.24
N LYS A 7 29.71 0.15 38.24
CA LYS A 7 29.15 -0.55 37.07
C LYS A 7 28.41 -1.81 37.51
N LYS A 8 27.11 -1.89 37.21
CA LYS A 8 26.27 -3.06 37.52
C LYS A 8 26.41 -4.14 36.45
N CYS A 9 26.23 -5.40 36.86
CA CYS A 9 26.18 -6.54 35.96
C CYS A 9 24.92 -6.48 35.08
N LEU A 10 25.10 -6.61 33.77
CA LEU A 10 24.00 -6.58 32.80
C LEU A 10 23.02 -7.77 32.87
N PHE A 11 23.35 -8.81 33.63
CA PHE A 11 22.55 -10.05 33.67
C PHE A 11 21.87 -10.30 35.00
N CYS A 12 22.42 -9.79 36.10
CA CYS A 12 21.88 -10.01 37.45
C CYS A 12 21.81 -8.73 38.29
N GLY A 13 22.16 -7.57 37.73
CA GLY A 13 22.11 -6.27 38.44
C GLY A 13 23.17 -6.08 39.54
N SER A 14 23.94 -7.12 39.90
CA SER A 14 24.95 -7.07 40.96
C SER A 14 26.03 -6.03 40.68
N LYS A 15 26.48 -5.32 41.73
CA LYS A 15 27.62 -4.38 41.68
C LYS A 15 28.98 -5.10 41.69
N GLN A 16 28.99 -6.42 41.86
CA GLN A 16 30.23 -7.22 41.90
C GLN A 16 30.76 -7.47 40.48
N VAL A 17 31.37 -6.44 39.90
CA VAL A 17 31.85 -6.42 38.53
C VAL A 17 33.32 -5.98 38.49
N LYS A 18 34.17 -6.80 37.86
CA LYS A 18 35.59 -6.48 37.64
C LYS A 18 35.92 -6.25 36.18
N LYS A 19 36.87 -5.37 35.90
CA LYS A 19 37.46 -5.20 34.57
C LYS A 19 38.13 -6.51 34.13
N ASN A 20 37.92 -6.92 32.88
CA ASN A 20 38.33 -8.22 32.34
C ASN A 20 38.93 -8.07 30.93
N GLY A 21 39.94 -7.20 30.81
CA GLY A 21 40.60 -6.87 29.54
C GLY A 21 39.78 -5.95 28.63
N THR A 22 40.27 -5.73 27.42
CA THR A 22 39.63 -4.93 26.36
C THR A 22 39.37 -5.80 25.13
N ARG A 23 38.35 -5.47 24.33
CA ARG A 23 38.09 -6.10 23.03
C ARG A 23 37.47 -5.07 22.10
N ASP A 24 37.99 -4.94 20.88
CA ASP A 24 37.52 -3.96 19.88
C ASP A 24 37.45 -2.53 20.45
N GLY A 25 38.49 -2.13 21.21
CA GLY A 25 38.56 -0.82 21.88
C GLY A 25 37.63 -0.64 23.09
N LYS A 26 36.79 -1.62 23.44
CA LYS A 26 35.83 -1.53 24.54
C LYS A 26 36.30 -2.31 25.77
N GLN A 27 36.18 -1.69 26.95
CA GLN A 27 36.46 -2.33 28.24
C GLN A 27 35.51 -3.51 28.46
N ARG A 28 36.04 -4.72 28.70
CA ARG A 28 35.23 -5.86 29.14
C ARG A 28 35.17 -5.93 30.65
N TYR A 29 34.09 -6.54 31.12
CA TYR A 29 33.76 -6.73 32.51
C TYR A 29 33.34 -8.20 32.75
N LYS A 30 33.66 -8.73 33.91
CA LYS A 30 33.18 -10.03 34.40
C LYS A 30 32.45 -9.78 35.71
N CYS A 31 31.22 -10.27 35.82
CA CYS A 31 30.52 -10.30 37.09
C CYS A 31 30.99 -11.50 37.91
N THR A 32 31.32 -11.31 39.18
CA THR A 32 31.72 -12.41 40.06
C THR A 32 30.52 -13.10 40.70
N ALA A 33 29.37 -12.43 40.81
CA ALA A 33 28.14 -13.03 41.35
C ALA A 33 27.51 -14.06 40.38
N CYS A 34 27.38 -13.72 39.10
CA CYS A 34 26.76 -14.61 38.10
C CYS A 34 27.75 -15.17 37.07
N ASN A 35 29.05 -14.93 37.22
CA ASN A 35 30.14 -15.36 36.33
C ASN A 35 30.06 -14.96 34.84
N LYS A 36 29.03 -14.20 34.43
CA LYS A 36 28.85 -13.75 33.05
C LYS A 36 29.78 -12.58 32.71
N ARG A 37 30.22 -12.55 31.45
CA ARG A 37 31.10 -11.51 30.89
C ARG A 37 30.30 -10.58 29.99
N PHE A 38 30.58 -9.29 30.03
CA PHE A 38 29.97 -8.28 29.16
C PHE A 38 30.98 -7.20 28.78
N SER A 39 30.67 -6.41 27.75
CA SER A 39 31.49 -5.26 27.34
C SER A 39 30.84 -3.96 27.82
N GLY A 40 31.64 -2.94 28.09
CA GLY A 40 31.20 -1.59 28.38
C GLY A 40 30.80 -0.82 27.13
N GLY A 41 30.08 0.28 27.35
CA GLY A 41 29.50 1.13 26.30
C GLY A 41 27.98 1.20 26.45
N GLY A 42 27.35 2.15 25.75
CA GLY A 42 25.88 2.21 25.64
C GLY A 42 25.35 1.00 24.88
N ARG A 43 24.22 0.44 25.32
CA ARG A 43 23.55 -0.64 24.60
C ARG A 43 22.79 -0.03 23.43
N LEU A 44 22.89 -0.66 22.27
CA LEU A 44 22.02 -0.37 21.15
C LEU A 44 20.61 -0.79 21.53
N ASP A 45 19.71 0.18 21.58
CA ASP A 45 18.29 -0.06 21.72
C ASP A 45 17.69 -0.40 20.35
N SER A 46 17.02 -1.56 20.27
CA SER A 46 16.51 -2.07 18.99
C SER A 46 15.37 -1.20 18.45
N ASP A 47 14.53 -0.67 19.34
CA ASP A 47 13.36 0.11 18.95
C ASP A 47 13.77 1.52 18.48
N THR A 48 14.71 2.16 19.18
CA THR A 48 15.30 3.44 18.76
C THR A 48 16.02 3.30 17.42
N LEU A 49 16.81 2.24 17.24
CA LEU A 49 17.47 1.96 15.95
C LEU A 49 16.45 1.75 14.84
N TRP A 50 15.32 1.08 15.13
CA TRP A 50 14.27 0.86 14.17
C TRP A 50 13.54 2.15 13.79
N GLN A 51 13.23 3.03 14.74
CA GLN A 51 12.62 4.34 14.46
C GLN A 51 13.52 5.22 13.59
N LEU A 52 14.81 5.31 13.93
CA LEU A 52 15.79 6.04 13.14
C LEU A 52 15.93 5.47 11.71
N TYR A 53 15.82 4.15 11.60
CA TYR A 53 15.86 3.44 10.34
C TYR A 53 14.60 3.68 9.50
N SER A 54 13.41 3.47 10.07
CA SER A 54 12.13 3.53 9.35
C SER A 54 11.70 4.96 9.03
N ASP A 55 11.81 5.85 10.02
CA ASP A 55 11.21 7.19 9.98
C ASP A 55 12.29 8.24 9.72
N GLY A 56 13.46 8.07 10.34
CA GLY A 56 14.63 8.94 10.19
C GLY A 56 15.37 8.79 8.85
N LYS A 57 14.97 7.83 7.99
CA LYS A 57 15.60 7.52 6.70
C LYS A 57 17.08 7.13 6.79
N GLN A 58 17.57 6.82 7.98
CA GLN A 58 18.96 6.43 8.17
C GLN A 58 19.20 5.01 7.65
N THR A 59 20.23 4.83 6.85
CA THR A 59 20.64 3.51 6.38
C THR A 59 21.27 2.71 7.51
N ALA A 60 21.27 1.38 7.39
CA ALA A 60 21.98 0.53 8.33
C ALA A 60 23.50 0.80 8.36
N ALA A 61 24.06 1.39 7.29
CA ALA A 61 25.46 1.81 7.23
C ALA A 61 25.69 3.10 8.05
N GLN A 62 24.83 4.10 7.89
CA GLN A 62 24.88 5.33 8.69
C GLN A 62 24.69 5.03 10.19
N LEU A 63 23.75 4.15 10.54
CA LEU A 63 23.58 3.69 11.92
C LEU A 63 24.83 2.94 12.44
N ALA A 64 25.48 2.16 11.58
CA ALA A 64 26.68 1.43 11.96
C ALA A 64 27.85 2.38 12.26
N GLU A 65 28.02 3.40 11.42
CA GLU A 65 29.00 4.48 11.60
C GLU A 65 28.71 5.30 12.86
N GLN A 66 27.48 5.80 13.01
CA GLN A 66 27.04 6.60 14.16
C GLN A 66 27.26 5.86 15.50
N HIS A 67 27.00 4.55 15.53
CA HIS A 67 27.14 3.75 16.75
C HIS A 67 28.50 3.04 16.88
N GLY A 68 29.45 3.28 15.97
CA GLY A 68 30.77 2.66 15.97
C GLY A 68 30.71 1.13 16.06
N CYS A 69 29.85 0.51 15.24
CA CYS A 69 29.65 -0.93 15.23
C CYS A 69 29.55 -1.49 13.82
N SER A 70 29.60 -2.82 13.68
CA SER A 70 29.50 -3.45 12.37
C SER A 70 28.07 -3.38 11.79
N LEU A 71 27.97 -3.31 10.47
CA LEU A 71 26.69 -3.40 9.75
C LEU A 71 25.88 -4.66 10.15
N LYS A 72 26.57 -5.77 10.42
CA LYS A 72 25.97 -7.03 10.90
C LYS A 72 25.30 -6.86 12.27
N THR A 73 25.87 -6.03 13.14
CA THR A 73 25.31 -5.71 14.46
C THR A 73 24.02 -4.92 14.32
N ILE A 74 24.01 -3.84 13.53
CA ILE A 74 22.80 -3.06 13.26
C ILE A 74 21.70 -3.93 12.65
N ARG A 75 22.01 -4.70 11.59
CA ARG A 75 21.02 -5.60 10.95
C ARG A 75 20.41 -6.60 11.93
N ARG A 76 21.18 -7.12 12.88
CA ARG A 76 20.67 -8.01 13.93
C ARG A 76 19.74 -7.27 14.90
N HIS A 77 20.02 -6.01 15.21
CA HIS A 77 19.14 -5.20 16.05
C HIS A 77 17.84 -4.82 15.33
N LEU A 78 17.91 -4.44 14.05
CA LEU A 78 16.73 -4.16 13.22
C LEU A 78 15.85 -5.40 13.05
N ALA A 79 16.44 -6.58 12.86
CA ALA A 79 15.68 -7.83 12.77
C ALA A 79 15.03 -8.26 14.10
N LYS A 80 15.47 -7.68 15.23
CA LYS A 80 14.89 -7.92 16.56
C LYS A 80 13.80 -6.92 16.92
N ALA A 81 13.70 -5.81 16.19
CA ALA A 81 12.67 -4.82 16.44
C ALA A 81 11.31 -5.49 16.26
N VAL A 82 10.45 -5.37 17.27
CA VAL A 82 9.12 -5.95 17.23
C VAL A 82 8.25 -5.02 16.39
N THR A 83 7.90 -5.45 15.18
CA THR A 83 6.85 -4.76 14.43
C THR A 83 5.53 -4.98 15.15
N LYS A 84 4.90 -3.91 15.62
CA LYS A 84 3.57 -4.01 16.21
C LYS A 84 2.61 -4.47 15.11
N ALA A 85 1.80 -5.49 15.39
CA ALA A 85 0.68 -5.82 14.51
C ALA A 85 -0.33 -4.65 14.53
N PRO A 86 -1.13 -4.44 13.47
CA PRO A 86 -2.27 -3.52 13.53
C PRO A 86 -3.18 -3.97 14.68
N GLY A 87 -3.13 -3.23 15.79
CA GLY A 87 -3.50 -3.76 17.11
C GLY A 87 -4.92 -3.43 17.58
N VAL A 88 -5.78 -2.87 16.72
CA VAL A 88 -7.11 -2.45 17.14
C VAL A 88 -8.12 -2.77 16.05
N THR A 89 -9.06 -3.67 16.36
CA THR A 89 -10.30 -3.82 15.60
C THR A 89 -11.11 -2.53 15.73
N PRO A 90 -11.46 -1.85 14.63
CA PRO A 90 -12.33 -0.68 14.67
C PRO A 90 -13.64 -1.01 15.39
N GLN A 91 -14.09 -0.13 16.28
CA GLN A 91 -15.38 -0.25 16.96
C GLN A 91 -16.55 0.30 16.13
N ALA A 92 -16.24 1.13 15.12
CA ALA A 92 -17.21 1.72 14.21
C ALA A 92 -17.14 1.07 12.82
N ALA A 93 -18.19 1.27 12.02
CA ALA A 93 -18.24 0.80 10.64
C ALA A 93 -17.13 1.46 9.79
N VAL A 94 -16.60 0.71 8.82
CA VAL A 94 -15.44 1.12 8.00
C VAL A 94 -15.76 1.24 6.52
N ASN A 95 -15.09 2.17 5.85
CA ASN A 95 -15.09 2.30 4.40
C ASN A 95 -13.80 1.70 3.85
N LEU A 96 -13.89 0.47 3.36
CA LEU A 96 -12.72 -0.36 3.08
C LEU A 96 -12.15 -0.09 1.69
N ILE A 97 -11.00 0.55 1.61
CA ILE A 97 -10.20 0.66 0.39
C ILE A 97 -9.33 -0.60 0.26
N MET A 98 -9.44 -1.30 -0.86
CA MET A 98 -8.62 -2.46 -1.18
C MET A 98 -7.76 -2.17 -2.41
N ASP A 99 -6.44 -2.26 -2.26
CA ASP A 99 -5.52 -2.08 -3.38
C ASP A 99 -4.24 -2.88 -3.15
N THR A 100 -3.54 -3.19 -4.24
CA THR A 100 -2.31 -3.97 -4.22
C THR A 100 -1.17 -3.21 -4.89
N THR A 101 -0.03 -3.14 -4.20
CA THR A 101 1.20 -2.56 -4.74
C THR A 101 2.27 -3.60 -5.00
N TYR A 102 2.82 -3.64 -6.22
CA TYR A 102 3.89 -4.57 -6.59
C TYR A 102 5.30 -4.02 -6.41
N PHE A 103 6.23 -4.93 -6.11
CA PHE A 103 7.67 -4.71 -6.00
C PHE A 103 8.40 -5.55 -7.06
N GLY A 104 8.59 -4.97 -8.25
CA GLY A 104 9.07 -5.71 -9.41
C GLY A 104 8.00 -6.68 -9.93
N ARG A 105 8.42 -7.81 -10.52
CA ARG A 105 7.51 -8.80 -11.14
C ARG A 105 7.22 -10.03 -10.27
N LYS A 106 7.77 -10.09 -9.04
CA LYS A 106 7.80 -11.35 -8.25
C LYS A 106 6.79 -11.40 -7.10
N TRP A 107 6.43 -10.24 -6.54
CA TRP A 107 5.54 -10.15 -5.39
C TRP A 107 5.02 -8.71 -5.21
N GLY A 108 3.95 -8.58 -4.44
CA GLY A 108 3.33 -7.33 -4.03
C GLY A 108 2.78 -7.42 -2.60
N VAL A 109 2.19 -6.32 -2.16
CA VAL A 109 1.47 -6.23 -0.89
C VAL A 109 0.06 -5.75 -1.15
N MET A 110 -0.91 -6.54 -0.72
CA MET A 110 -2.32 -6.17 -0.68
C MET A 110 -2.59 -5.48 0.66
N VAL A 111 -3.25 -4.33 0.61
CA VAL A 111 -3.63 -3.58 1.81
C VAL A 111 -5.12 -3.32 1.79
N LEU A 112 -5.76 -3.65 2.91
CA LEU A 112 -7.14 -3.32 3.21
C LEU A 112 -7.10 -2.17 4.22
N TYR A 113 -7.58 -1.01 3.80
CA TYR A 113 -7.39 0.26 4.49
C TYR A 113 -8.73 0.91 4.79
N ASP A 114 -8.98 1.28 6.04
CA ASP A 114 -10.17 2.05 6.38
C ASP A 114 -9.96 3.53 6.03
N ALA A 115 -10.81 4.04 5.14
CA ALA A 115 -10.81 5.43 4.75
C ALA A 115 -11.26 6.38 5.88
N ILE A 116 -12.07 5.90 6.83
CA ILE A 116 -12.60 6.71 7.94
C ILE A 116 -11.52 6.90 9.00
N SER A 117 -11.04 5.80 9.59
CA SER A 117 -10.01 5.86 10.63
C SER A 117 -8.62 6.18 10.07
N LYS A 118 -8.44 6.10 8.75
CA LYS A 118 -7.15 6.25 8.04
C LYS A 118 -6.11 5.23 8.49
N ARG A 119 -6.54 4.00 8.82
CA ARG A 119 -5.66 2.91 9.27
C ARG A 119 -5.72 1.69 8.36
N ALA A 120 -4.61 0.97 8.26
CA ALA A 120 -4.61 -0.34 7.62
C ALA A 120 -5.21 -1.39 8.56
N LEU A 121 -6.16 -2.18 8.06
CA LEU A 121 -6.80 -3.26 8.81
C LEU A 121 -6.20 -4.63 8.47
N SER A 122 -5.66 -4.79 7.26
CA SER A 122 -4.90 -5.96 6.83
C SER A 122 -3.78 -5.55 5.86
N VAL A 123 -2.63 -6.21 5.98
CA VAL A 123 -1.43 -6.01 5.14
C VAL A 123 -0.86 -7.39 4.83
N LEU A 124 -0.90 -7.79 3.56
CA LEU A 124 -0.56 -9.17 3.19
C LEU A 124 0.41 -9.21 2.02
N GLU A 125 1.34 -10.15 2.11
CA GLU A 125 2.19 -10.49 0.98
C GLU A 125 1.39 -11.31 -0.04
N VAL A 126 1.40 -10.85 -1.30
CA VAL A 126 0.75 -11.55 -2.40
C VAL A 126 1.72 -11.76 -3.56
N LYS A 127 1.65 -12.93 -4.21
CA LYS A 127 2.36 -13.16 -5.47
C LYS A 127 1.57 -12.61 -6.65
N ASN A 128 0.29 -12.95 -6.67
CA ASN A 128 -0.69 -12.52 -7.65
C ASN A 128 -1.96 -12.15 -6.91
N GLU A 129 -2.66 -11.15 -7.42
CA GLU A 129 -4.02 -10.84 -6.99
C GLU A 129 -5.02 -11.86 -7.54
N THR A 130 -5.90 -12.35 -6.67
CA THR A 130 -7.04 -13.19 -7.02
C THR A 130 -8.26 -12.66 -6.28
N ILE A 131 -9.45 -12.81 -6.88
CA ILE A 131 -10.72 -12.42 -6.25
C ILE A 131 -10.91 -13.17 -4.93
N GLU A 132 -10.52 -14.45 -4.91
CA GLU A 132 -10.59 -15.29 -3.73
C GLU A 132 -9.78 -14.75 -2.55
N ARG A 133 -8.59 -14.17 -2.79
CA ARG A 133 -7.81 -13.53 -1.73
C ARG A 133 -8.54 -12.32 -1.15
N TYR A 134 -9.13 -11.47 -1.98
CA TYR A 134 -9.92 -10.34 -1.50
C TYR A 134 -11.10 -10.82 -0.64
N ARG A 135 -11.81 -11.87 -1.06
CA ARG A 135 -12.93 -12.44 -0.28
C ARG A 135 -12.48 -12.99 1.07
N GLN A 136 -11.39 -13.76 1.10
CA GLN A 136 -10.84 -14.34 2.33
C GLN A 136 -10.45 -13.25 3.33
N GLU A 137 -9.84 -12.16 2.86
CA GLU A 137 -9.43 -11.06 3.73
C GLU A 137 -10.60 -10.22 4.25
N VAL A 138 -11.62 -10.01 3.42
CA VAL A 138 -12.87 -9.37 3.85
C VAL A 138 -13.59 -10.22 4.88
N ALA A 139 -13.71 -11.54 4.65
CA ALA A 139 -14.29 -12.47 5.62
C ALA A 139 -13.51 -12.48 6.94
N ALA A 140 -12.17 -12.54 6.89
CA ALA A 140 -11.32 -12.51 8.08
C ALA A 140 -11.41 -11.18 8.84
N LEU A 141 -11.77 -10.07 8.20
CA LEU A 141 -12.09 -8.81 8.89
C LEU A 141 -13.45 -8.90 9.59
N GLN A 142 -14.48 -9.41 8.91
CA GLN A 142 -15.81 -9.57 9.48
C GLN A 142 -15.81 -10.54 10.66
N GLU A 143 -15.10 -11.67 10.58
CA GLU A 143 -14.91 -12.63 11.67
C GLU A 143 -14.22 -12.00 12.89
N ARG A 144 -13.34 -11.01 12.68
CA ARG A 144 -12.73 -10.22 13.77
C ARG A 144 -13.66 -9.16 14.36
N GLY A 145 -14.90 -9.07 13.89
CA GLY A 145 -15.91 -8.11 14.34
C GLY A 145 -15.86 -6.77 13.61
N VAL A 146 -15.13 -6.64 12.49
CA VAL A 146 -15.12 -5.40 11.70
C VAL A 146 -16.40 -5.29 10.88
N VAL A 147 -17.16 -4.22 11.11
CA VAL A 147 -18.35 -3.90 10.33
C VAL A 147 -17.95 -3.13 9.07
N ILE A 148 -18.03 -3.76 7.90
CA ILE A 148 -17.69 -3.13 6.61
C ILE A 148 -18.97 -2.58 5.98
N GLN A 149 -19.10 -1.26 5.89
CA GLN A 149 -20.29 -0.62 5.31
C GLN A 149 -20.13 -0.30 3.81
N SER A 150 -18.89 -0.20 3.32
CA SER A 150 -18.61 -0.04 1.89
C SER A 150 -17.23 -0.56 1.52
N ILE A 151 -17.06 -0.89 0.24
CA ILE A 151 -15.79 -1.31 -0.34
C ILE A 151 -15.43 -0.41 -1.52
N ILE A 152 -14.19 0.04 -1.58
CA ILE A 152 -13.62 0.81 -2.68
C ILE A 152 -12.46 0.02 -3.27
N CYS A 153 -12.53 -0.34 -4.55
CA CYS A 153 -11.48 -1.14 -5.18
C CYS A 153 -11.17 -0.69 -6.62
N ASP A 154 -10.18 -1.35 -7.22
CA ASP A 154 -9.86 -1.16 -8.62
C ASP A 154 -10.94 -1.79 -9.54
N GLY A 155 -10.89 -1.47 -10.83
CA GLY A 155 -11.85 -1.97 -11.83
C GLY A 155 -11.60 -3.41 -12.26
N ARG A 156 -11.14 -4.28 -11.37
CA ARG A 156 -10.82 -5.66 -11.72
C ARG A 156 -12.11 -6.43 -12.02
N SER A 157 -12.14 -7.06 -13.19
CA SER A 157 -13.26 -7.94 -13.59
C SER A 157 -13.54 -9.00 -12.52
N GLY A 158 -14.79 -9.12 -12.12
CA GLY A 158 -15.26 -10.07 -11.10
C GLY A 158 -15.11 -9.59 -9.65
N LEU A 159 -14.23 -8.63 -9.35
CA LEU A 159 -14.06 -8.10 -7.99
C LEU A 159 -15.24 -7.20 -7.59
N LEU A 160 -15.73 -6.39 -8.53
CA LEU A 160 -16.87 -5.49 -8.30
C LEU A 160 -18.17 -6.23 -7.98
N GLN A 161 -18.31 -7.47 -8.45
CA GLN A 161 -19.46 -8.35 -8.19
C GLN A 161 -19.21 -9.31 -7.02
N ALA A 162 -18.03 -9.28 -6.39
CA ALA A 162 -17.65 -10.28 -5.41
C ALA A 162 -18.33 -10.11 -4.06
N PHE A 163 -18.95 -8.95 -3.81
CA PHE A 163 -19.54 -8.55 -2.53
C PHE A 163 -20.96 -7.99 -2.77
N PRO A 164 -21.96 -8.86 -3.04
CA PRO A 164 -23.31 -8.42 -3.40
C PRO A 164 -24.03 -7.67 -2.27
N ASP A 165 -23.71 -7.98 -1.01
CA ASP A 165 -24.39 -7.41 0.17
C ASP A 165 -23.74 -6.12 0.70
N ILE A 166 -22.64 -5.67 0.08
CA ILE A 166 -21.89 -4.50 0.51
C ILE A 166 -21.84 -3.50 -0.65
N PRO A 167 -22.19 -2.22 -0.45
CA PRO A 167 -21.98 -1.18 -1.46
C PRO A 167 -20.52 -1.16 -1.95
N VAL A 168 -20.32 -1.47 -3.24
CA VAL A 168 -19.00 -1.43 -3.88
C VAL A 168 -18.88 -0.22 -4.77
N GLN A 169 -17.83 0.57 -4.56
CA GLN A 169 -17.41 1.69 -5.41
C GLN A 169 -16.15 1.27 -6.19
N MET A 170 -16.21 1.36 -7.51
CA MET A 170 -15.01 1.37 -8.33
C MET A 170 -14.33 2.73 -8.22
N CYS A 171 -13.03 2.73 -7.95
CA CYS A 171 -12.23 3.94 -7.91
C CYS A 171 -12.25 4.68 -9.27
N GLN A 172 -12.76 5.90 -9.26
CA GLN A 172 -12.88 6.74 -10.46
C GLN A 172 -11.51 7.09 -11.05
N PHE A 173 -10.47 7.23 -10.21
CA PHE A 173 -9.11 7.46 -10.69
C PHE A 173 -8.55 6.25 -11.46
N HIS A 174 -8.85 5.03 -11.01
CA HIS A 174 -8.52 3.81 -11.75
C HIS A 174 -9.28 3.72 -13.07
N GLN A 175 -10.55 4.15 -13.12
CA GLN A 175 -11.29 4.28 -14.37
C GLN A 175 -10.62 5.25 -15.34
N ILE A 176 -10.21 6.43 -14.86
CA ILE A 176 -9.48 7.43 -15.67
C ILE A 176 -8.17 6.83 -16.21
N LYS A 177 -7.40 6.11 -15.37
CA LYS A 177 -6.18 5.39 -15.80
C LYS A 177 -6.47 4.38 -16.92
N ILE A 178 -7.58 3.65 -16.87
CA ILE A 178 -8.01 2.73 -17.94
C ILE A 178 -8.24 3.49 -19.25
N ILE A 179 -8.97 4.62 -19.20
CA ILE A 179 -9.22 5.45 -20.39
C ILE A 179 -7.94 6.00 -20.98
N VAL A 180 -7.05 6.56 -20.14
CA VAL A 180 -5.75 7.08 -20.60
C VAL A 180 -4.87 5.96 -21.18
N ARG A 181 -4.97 4.72 -20.70
CA ARG A 181 -4.24 3.58 -21.27
C ARG A 181 -4.73 3.24 -22.68
N TYR A 182 -6.04 3.26 -22.91
CA TYR A 182 -6.60 2.99 -24.24
C TYR A 182 -6.37 4.14 -25.22
N LEU A 183 -6.64 5.38 -24.80
CA LEU A 183 -6.66 6.55 -25.70
C LEU A 183 -5.33 7.31 -25.76
N THR A 184 -4.39 7.01 -24.86
CA THR A 184 -3.17 7.79 -24.61
C THR A 184 -3.46 9.20 -24.05
N LYS A 185 -2.41 9.96 -23.72
CA LYS A 185 -2.54 11.34 -23.22
C LYS A 185 -2.90 12.35 -24.31
N LYS A 186 -2.53 12.08 -25.57
CA LYS A 186 -2.74 12.96 -26.73
C LYS A 186 -3.35 12.15 -27.88
N PRO A 187 -4.62 11.72 -27.76
CA PRO A 187 -5.31 11.04 -28.86
C PRO A 187 -5.41 11.93 -30.10
N LYS A 188 -5.30 11.31 -31.28
CA LYS A 188 -5.32 12.02 -32.56
C LYS A 188 -6.74 12.34 -33.04
N SER A 189 -7.68 11.40 -32.91
CA SER A 189 -9.07 11.61 -33.34
C SER A 189 -9.84 12.48 -32.36
N GLU A 190 -10.77 13.25 -32.90
CA GLU A 190 -11.70 14.09 -32.14
C GLU A 190 -12.52 13.25 -31.17
N ALA A 191 -13.14 12.16 -31.64
CA ALA A 191 -13.91 11.23 -30.80
C ALA A 191 -13.12 10.76 -29.55
N ALA A 192 -11.83 10.43 -29.72
CA ALA A 192 -10.98 10.00 -28.61
C ALA A 192 -10.54 11.17 -27.70
N ARG A 193 -10.35 12.37 -28.25
CA ARG A 193 -10.07 13.58 -27.45
C ARG A 193 -11.25 13.92 -26.57
N GLU A 194 -12.46 13.91 -27.13
CA GLU A 194 -13.69 14.21 -26.40
C GLU A 194 -14.00 13.16 -25.34
N LEU A 195 -13.90 11.85 -25.66
CA LEU A 195 -14.14 10.80 -24.66
C LEU A 195 -13.16 10.90 -23.49
N ARG A 196 -11.89 11.22 -23.79
CA ARG A 196 -10.88 11.45 -22.76
C ARG A 196 -11.21 12.69 -21.93
N ALA A 197 -11.64 13.78 -22.55
CA ALA A 197 -12.03 15.00 -21.84
C ALA A 197 -13.20 14.74 -20.89
N LEU A 198 -14.25 14.04 -21.36
CA LEU A 198 -15.36 13.60 -20.53
C LEU A 198 -14.88 12.75 -19.36
N ALA A 199 -14.06 11.72 -19.62
CA ALA A 199 -13.53 10.86 -18.55
C ALA A 199 -12.74 11.62 -17.48
N LEU A 200 -12.03 12.71 -17.83
CA LEU A 200 -11.31 13.53 -16.86
C LEU A 200 -12.23 14.35 -15.93
N THR A 201 -13.50 14.54 -16.30
CA THR A 201 -14.49 15.19 -15.41
C THR A 201 -15.06 14.24 -14.36
N LEU A 202 -14.84 12.92 -14.50
CA LEU A 202 -15.49 11.87 -13.71
C LEU A 202 -15.43 12.09 -12.19
N THR A 203 -14.33 12.63 -11.66
CA THR A 203 -14.16 12.84 -10.21
C THR A 203 -14.92 14.04 -9.65
N GLY A 204 -15.40 14.95 -10.49
CA GLY A 204 -16.11 16.16 -10.08
C GLY A 204 -17.51 16.32 -10.69
N SER A 205 -17.94 15.38 -11.53
CA SER A 205 -19.29 15.35 -12.11
C SER A 205 -20.24 14.54 -11.24
N SER A 206 -21.54 14.86 -11.29
CA SER A 206 -22.58 13.99 -10.74
C SER A 206 -22.83 12.79 -11.66
N LYS A 207 -23.45 11.73 -11.12
CA LYS A 207 -23.87 10.53 -11.87
C LYS A 207 -24.66 10.90 -13.12
N ASP A 208 -25.73 11.69 -12.98
CA ASP A 208 -26.62 12.04 -14.08
C ASP A 208 -25.91 12.82 -15.19
N ARG A 209 -25.15 13.87 -14.82
CA ARG A 209 -24.41 14.70 -15.79
C ARG A 209 -23.36 13.88 -16.54
N PHE A 210 -22.71 12.93 -15.87
CA PHE A 210 -21.74 12.07 -16.52
C PHE A 210 -22.40 11.06 -17.46
N ILE A 211 -23.54 10.49 -17.08
CA ILE A 211 -24.31 9.56 -17.92
C ILE A 211 -24.82 10.27 -19.17
N GLU A 212 -25.39 11.47 -19.01
CA GLU A 212 -25.84 12.33 -20.10
C GLU A 212 -24.68 12.67 -21.04
N GLY A 213 -23.55 13.16 -20.51
CA GLY A 213 -22.38 13.46 -21.33
C GLY A 213 -21.81 12.24 -22.06
N LEU A 214 -21.89 11.04 -21.47
CA LEU A 214 -21.47 9.79 -22.12
C LEU A 214 -22.45 9.36 -23.22
N HIS A 215 -23.75 9.60 -23.02
CA HIS A 215 -24.79 9.37 -24.01
C HIS A 215 -24.62 10.32 -25.22
N ASP A 216 -24.47 11.62 -24.97
CA ASP A 216 -24.26 12.63 -26.01
C ASP A 216 -22.99 12.36 -26.82
N TRP A 217 -21.93 11.90 -26.15
CA TRP A 217 -20.72 11.47 -26.84
C TRP A 217 -20.98 10.28 -27.76
N LEU A 218 -21.75 9.27 -27.31
CA LEU A 218 -22.09 8.13 -28.15
C LEU A 218 -22.90 8.59 -29.37
N MET A 219 -23.95 9.40 -29.16
CA MET A 219 -24.81 9.88 -30.26
C MET A 219 -24.02 10.60 -31.36
N ARG A 220 -23.01 11.40 -30.98
CA ARG A 220 -22.16 12.12 -31.95
C ARG A 220 -21.16 11.22 -32.67
N HIS A 221 -20.65 10.18 -32.00
CA HIS A 221 -19.53 9.38 -32.50
C HIS A 221 -19.87 7.92 -32.79
N GLU A 222 -21.14 7.51 -32.73
CA GLU A 222 -21.55 6.11 -32.89
C GLU A 222 -21.15 5.53 -34.26
N ALA A 223 -21.41 6.28 -35.34
CA ALA A 223 -21.03 5.88 -36.68
C ALA A 223 -19.51 5.64 -36.77
N PHE A 224 -18.71 6.61 -36.30
CA PHE A 224 -17.26 6.50 -36.23
C PHE A 224 -16.81 5.30 -35.37
N LEU A 225 -17.44 5.09 -34.20
CA LEU A 225 -17.13 3.99 -33.29
C LEU A 225 -17.43 2.60 -33.88
N ASN A 226 -18.40 2.53 -34.79
CA ASN A 226 -18.84 1.31 -35.47
C ASN A 226 -18.13 1.06 -36.81
N GLU A 227 -17.28 1.98 -37.28
CA GLU A 227 -16.47 1.79 -38.49
C GLU A 227 -15.69 0.48 -38.45
N ARG A 228 -15.69 -0.22 -39.59
CA ARG A 228 -15.00 -1.50 -39.77
C ARG A 228 -14.03 -1.41 -40.94
N SER A 229 -12.85 -1.98 -40.74
CA SER A 229 -11.86 -2.19 -41.79
C SER A 229 -11.77 -3.68 -42.11
N VAL A 230 -11.54 -4.01 -43.38
CA VAL A 230 -11.32 -5.38 -43.83
C VAL A 230 -9.82 -5.60 -43.98
N ASN A 231 -9.31 -6.70 -43.43
CA ASN A 231 -7.93 -7.10 -43.64
C ASN A 231 -7.80 -7.67 -45.07
N ALA A 232 -6.95 -7.04 -45.89
CA ALA A 232 -6.81 -7.36 -47.32
C ALA A 232 -6.30 -8.79 -47.59
N GLU A 233 -5.50 -9.36 -46.68
CA GLU A 233 -4.89 -10.69 -46.83
C GLU A 233 -5.83 -11.81 -46.38
N THR A 234 -6.60 -11.57 -45.32
CA THR A 234 -7.44 -12.60 -44.67
C THR A 234 -8.93 -12.45 -44.95
N GLY A 235 -9.36 -11.34 -45.58
CA GLY A 235 -10.76 -10.98 -45.79
C GLY A 235 -11.55 -10.68 -44.50
N ARG A 236 -10.92 -10.75 -43.32
CA ARG A 236 -11.62 -10.62 -42.03
C ARG A 236 -11.90 -9.16 -41.69
N SER A 237 -13.16 -8.86 -41.40
CA SER A 237 -13.61 -7.54 -40.95
C SER A 237 -13.36 -7.33 -39.45
N HIS A 238 -12.83 -6.17 -39.06
CA HIS A 238 -12.62 -5.79 -37.67
C HIS A 238 -12.96 -4.31 -37.45
N TYR A 239 -13.33 -3.94 -36.22
CA TYR A 239 -13.54 -2.53 -35.86
C TYR A 239 -12.25 -1.74 -36.05
N THR A 240 -12.34 -0.61 -36.75
CA THR A 240 -11.19 0.28 -37.04
C THR A 240 -10.65 0.87 -35.73
N HIS A 241 -11.54 1.32 -34.85
CA HIS A 241 -11.18 2.05 -33.62
C HIS A 241 -11.22 1.18 -32.36
N LYS A 242 -10.58 0.00 -32.38
CA LYS A 242 -10.64 -0.99 -31.28
C LYS A 242 -10.36 -0.41 -29.89
N LYS A 243 -9.36 0.47 -29.77
CA LYS A 243 -8.97 1.09 -28.49
C LYS A 243 -10.02 2.08 -28.00
N LEU A 244 -10.57 2.90 -28.90
CA LEU A 244 -11.66 3.83 -28.56
C LEU A 244 -12.90 3.06 -28.08
N ARG A 245 -13.25 2.00 -28.81
CA ARG A 245 -14.35 1.11 -28.46
C ARG A 245 -14.14 0.44 -27.11
N SER A 246 -12.93 -0.02 -26.82
CA SER A 246 -12.57 -0.60 -25.52
C SER A 246 -12.65 0.43 -24.39
N ALA A 247 -12.23 1.68 -24.63
CA ALA A 247 -12.34 2.77 -23.68
C ALA A 247 -13.81 3.06 -23.34
N TYR A 248 -14.66 3.29 -24.35
CA TYR A 248 -16.09 3.54 -24.17
C TYR A 248 -16.78 2.39 -23.41
N HIS A 249 -16.58 1.14 -23.85
CA HIS A 249 -17.19 -0.01 -23.17
C HIS A 249 -16.66 -0.24 -21.76
N SER A 250 -15.44 0.20 -21.43
CA SER A 250 -14.97 0.16 -20.04
C SER A 250 -15.77 1.11 -19.13
N LEU A 251 -16.09 2.32 -19.60
CA LEU A 251 -16.97 3.25 -18.87
C LEU A 251 -18.36 2.65 -18.70
N LYS A 252 -18.96 2.20 -19.80
CA LYS A 252 -20.31 1.59 -19.77
C LYS A 252 -20.37 0.40 -18.83
N ARG A 253 -19.36 -0.49 -18.86
CA ARG A 253 -19.30 -1.66 -18.00
C ARG A 253 -19.20 -1.27 -16.53
N HIS A 254 -18.38 -0.28 -16.20
CA HIS A 254 -18.10 0.06 -14.80
C HIS A 254 -19.09 1.08 -14.20
N LEU A 255 -19.91 1.71 -15.04
CA LEU A 255 -20.86 2.76 -14.66
C LEU A 255 -21.70 2.44 -13.41
N PRO A 256 -22.23 1.21 -13.20
CA PRO A 256 -22.98 0.89 -11.99
C PRO A 256 -22.19 1.05 -10.68
N TRP A 257 -20.86 1.02 -10.74
CA TRP A 257 -19.97 1.10 -9.58
C TRP A 257 -19.21 2.43 -9.49
N LEU A 258 -19.36 3.35 -10.46
CA LEU A 258 -18.59 4.61 -10.48
C LEU A 258 -19.17 5.70 -9.57
N PHE A 259 -20.44 5.57 -9.18
CA PHE A 259 -21.18 6.60 -8.44
C PHE A 259 -21.94 6.02 -7.23
N THR A 260 -21.53 4.86 -6.72
CA THR A 260 -22.10 4.23 -5.52
C THR A 260 -22.09 5.20 -4.32
N PHE A 261 -21.11 6.10 -4.24
CA PHE A 261 -21.09 7.14 -3.20
C PHE A 261 -22.26 8.14 -3.27
N GLU A 262 -22.86 8.36 -4.44
CA GLU A 262 -24.06 9.20 -4.60
C GLU A 262 -25.34 8.43 -4.24
N ASP A 263 -25.35 7.12 -4.50
CA ASP A 263 -26.48 6.25 -4.12
C ASP A 263 -26.55 6.06 -2.59
N PHE A 264 -25.42 6.19 -1.89
CA PHE A 264 -25.30 6.02 -0.43
C PHE A 264 -24.59 7.21 0.26
N PRO A 265 -25.14 8.43 0.22
CA PRO A 265 -24.46 9.63 0.70
C PRO A 265 -24.17 9.60 2.21
N ALA A 266 -25.03 8.95 3.00
CA ALA A 266 -24.85 8.79 4.44
C ALA A 266 -23.59 8.01 4.82
N LEU A 267 -23.08 7.15 3.92
CA LEU A 267 -21.90 6.31 4.20
C LEU A 267 -20.58 7.04 3.96
N SER A 268 -20.59 8.27 3.41
CA SER A 268 -19.38 9.06 3.13
C SER A 268 -18.31 8.29 2.36
N ILE A 269 -18.73 7.50 1.36
CA ILE A 269 -17.85 6.64 0.57
C ILE A 269 -16.91 7.52 -0.27
N PRO A 270 -15.58 7.35 -0.17
CA PRO A 270 -14.65 8.02 -1.07
C PRO A 270 -14.82 7.54 -2.51
N ASN A 271 -14.89 8.45 -3.46
CA ASN A 271 -14.97 8.10 -4.88
C ASN A 271 -13.62 7.66 -5.50
N THR A 272 -12.50 7.80 -4.76
CA THR A 272 -11.15 7.42 -5.19
C THR A 272 -10.35 6.72 -4.08
N THR A 273 -9.34 5.94 -4.48
CA THR A 273 -8.37 5.26 -3.59
C THR A 273 -7.14 6.13 -3.27
N ASN A 274 -7.23 7.46 -3.47
CA ASN A 274 -6.08 8.38 -3.33
C ASN A 274 -5.40 8.32 -1.97
N LEU A 275 -6.16 8.04 -0.90
CA LEU A 275 -5.61 7.84 0.45
C LEU A 275 -4.57 6.72 0.47
N LEU A 276 -4.93 5.54 -0.07
CA LEU A 276 -4.05 4.38 -0.08
C LEU A 276 -2.93 4.50 -1.14
N GLU A 277 -3.23 5.06 -2.32
CA GLU A 277 -2.20 5.33 -3.33
C GLU A 277 -1.10 6.27 -2.80
N GLY A 278 -1.49 7.31 -2.06
CA GLY A 278 -0.56 8.22 -1.38
C GLY A 278 0.33 7.50 -0.36
N LYS A 279 -0.27 6.62 0.47
CA LYS A 279 0.47 5.77 1.42
C LYS A 279 1.45 4.83 0.70
N PHE A 280 1.06 4.20 -0.41
CA PHE A 280 1.97 3.39 -1.20
C PHE A 280 3.14 4.19 -1.78
N GLY A 281 2.88 5.41 -2.25
CA GLY A 281 3.91 6.33 -2.76
C GLY A 281 4.93 6.69 -1.68
N ASP A 282 4.45 7.10 -0.50
CA ASP A 282 5.28 7.47 0.64
C ASP A 282 6.09 6.27 1.18
N MET A 283 5.42 5.14 1.43
CA MET A 283 6.07 3.90 1.83
C MET A 283 7.18 3.48 0.85
N LYS A 284 6.92 3.51 -0.46
CA LYS A 284 7.93 3.20 -1.48
C LYS A 284 9.08 4.20 -1.48
N ARG A 285 8.81 5.47 -1.22
CA ARG A 285 9.83 6.52 -1.11
C ARG A 285 10.76 6.24 0.07
N LEU A 286 10.22 5.89 1.23
CA LEU A 286 11.03 5.53 2.41
C LEU A 286 11.84 4.24 2.15
N LEU A 287 11.21 3.21 1.57
CA LEU A 287 11.90 1.97 1.19
C LEU A 287 13.06 2.18 0.21
N LYS A 288 12.97 3.18 -0.69
CA LYS A 288 14.06 3.51 -1.62
C LYS A 288 15.32 3.96 -0.90
N CYS A 289 15.22 4.61 0.26
CA CYS A 289 16.40 4.95 1.08
C CYS A 289 17.18 3.71 1.54
N HIS A 290 16.56 2.52 1.50
CA HIS A 290 17.15 1.26 1.93
C HIS A 290 17.37 0.29 0.74
N HIS A 291 18.20 0.72 -0.21
CA HIS A 291 18.57 -0.12 -1.35
C HIS A 291 19.17 -1.47 -0.92
N GLY A 292 18.84 -2.54 -1.67
CA GLY A 292 19.39 -3.88 -1.45
C GLY A 292 18.74 -4.68 -0.31
N LEU A 293 17.63 -4.22 0.29
CA LEU A 293 16.93 -5.01 1.31
C LEU A 293 16.43 -6.35 0.78
N LYS A 294 16.69 -7.40 1.57
CA LYS A 294 16.04 -8.70 1.40
C LYS A 294 14.53 -8.55 1.57
N LYS A 295 13.77 -9.40 0.86
CA LYS A 295 12.30 -9.40 0.88
C LYS A 295 11.71 -9.41 2.29
N ALA A 296 12.19 -10.30 3.17
CA ALA A 296 11.72 -10.40 4.55
C ALA A 296 11.82 -9.05 5.31
N ASN A 297 12.92 -8.33 5.13
CA ASN A 297 13.09 -7.02 5.79
C ASN A 297 12.20 -5.94 5.16
N LYS A 298 11.90 -6.03 3.87
CA LYS A 298 10.92 -5.14 3.24
C LYS A 298 9.53 -5.36 3.81
N ILE A 299 9.13 -6.62 4.04
CA ILE A 299 7.83 -6.94 4.64
C ILE A 299 7.74 -6.40 6.06
N LEU A 300 8.79 -6.57 6.88
CA LEU A 300 8.84 -5.99 8.23
C LEU A 300 8.69 -4.46 8.18
N PHE A 301 9.41 -3.80 7.28
CA PHE A 301 9.27 -2.35 7.08
C PHE A 301 7.84 -1.95 6.70
N ILE A 302 7.22 -2.67 5.76
CA ILE A 302 5.87 -2.36 5.27
C ILE A 302 4.83 -2.58 6.37
N ASN A 303 4.94 -3.68 7.12
CA ASN A 303 4.04 -3.95 8.23
C ASN A 303 4.15 -2.87 9.32
N ASP A 304 5.38 -2.47 9.67
CA ASP A 304 5.60 -1.38 10.62
C ASP A 304 5.03 -0.04 10.12
N TYR A 305 5.28 0.31 8.86
CA TYR A 305 4.76 1.53 8.24
C TYR A 305 3.23 1.62 8.36
N PHE A 306 2.53 0.52 8.08
CA PHE A 306 1.07 0.47 8.13
C PHE A 306 0.50 0.28 9.54
N ALA A 307 1.28 -0.25 10.50
CA ALA A 307 0.87 -0.37 11.89
C ALA A 307 0.95 0.95 12.67
N LYS A 308 1.80 1.90 12.24
CA LYS A 308 1.91 3.25 12.82
C LYS A 308 0.81 4.20 12.34
N GLY A 309 0.14 3.86 11.23
CA GLY A 309 -0.86 4.70 10.55
C GLY A 309 -2.20 4.77 11.25
#